data_AF-S8EW19-F1
#
_entry.id   AF-S8EW19-F1
#
_cell.length_a   1.000
_cell.length_b   1.000
_cell.length_c   1.000
_cell.angle_alpha   90.00
_cell.angle_beta   90.00
_cell.angle_gamma   90.00
#
_symmetry.space_group_name_H-M   'P 1'
#
loop_
_entity.id
_entity.type
_entity.pdbx_description
1 polymer ?
#
loop_
_entity_poly.entity_id
_entity_poly.type
_entity_poly.pdbx_seq_one_letter_code
_entity_poly.pdbx_strand_id
1 'polypeptide(L)'
;VKCHIAKLIEDPDLLLGPSATYETGSLDAIAWVRPDAILAIREMSPRLPALRPMLIAFLKGAAETWERFTEEFAAGGEISLATEDELDQAWMMSTNGANEGALGAYRLWARRNPHGTQAYFNAQKKHNDNDTAGFMEAMFDDLCHSHVRHEARNLDNSGHESLRHKLETEHDIAVAQQRASEAA
;
A
#
# COMPACT_ATOMS: atom_id res chain seq x y z
N VAL A 1 3.31 -20.49 -1.65
CA VAL A 1 2.80 -19.86 -0.41
C VAL A 1 1.65 -20.63 0.23
N LYS A 2 0.48 -20.75 -0.43
CA LYS A 2 -0.72 -21.43 0.11
C LYS A 2 -0.45 -22.83 0.70
N CYS A 3 0.23 -23.69 -0.05
CA CYS A 3 0.58 -25.04 0.44
C CYS A 3 1.50 -25.02 1.67
N HIS A 4 2.38 -24.03 1.81
CA HIS A 4 3.26 -23.92 2.97
C HIS A 4 2.48 -23.48 4.21
N ILE A 5 1.58 -22.50 4.08
CA ILE A 5 0.69 -22.08 5.16
C ILE A 5 -0.18 -23.26 5.62
N ALA A 6 -0.74 -24.05 4.70
CA ALA A 6 -1.51 -25.25 5.03
C ALA A 6 -0.70 -26.26 5.87
N LYS A 7 0.56 -26.53 5.48
CA LYS A 7 1.47 -27.40 6.27
C LYS A 7 1.69 -26.88 7.69
N LEU A 8 1.87 -25.58 7.87
CA LEU A 8 2.06 -24.98 9.20
C LEU A 8 0.78 -24.97 10.05
N ILE A 9 -0.41 -24.95 9.42
CA ILE A 9 -1.69 -25.10 10.11
C ILE A 9 -1.85 -26.55 10.61
N GLU A 10 -1.52 -27.53 9.77
CA GLU A 10 -1.58 -28.96 10.09
C GLU A 10 -0.55 -29.34 11.16
N ASP A 11 0.68 -28.84 11.03
CA ASP A 11 1.77 -29.09 11.96
C ASP A 11 2.49 -27.80 12.39
N PRO A 12 1.98 -27.09 13.42
CA PRO A 12 2.64 -25.90 13.96
C PRO A 12 3.99 -26.20 14.63
N ASP A 13 4.31 -27.47 14.91
CA ASP A 13 5.61 -27.84 15.47
C ASP A 13 6.75 -27.66 14.48
N LEU A 14 6.46 -27.51 13.18
CA LEU A 14 7.42 -27.07 12.16
C LEU A 14 7.98 -25.66 12.44
N LEU A 15 7.34 -24.89 13.33
CA LEU A 15 7.86 -23.60 13.82
C LEU A 15 8.19 -23.65 15.31
N LEU A 16 7.29 -24.20 16.12
CA LEU A 16 7.35 -24.13 17.59
C LEU A 16 8.05 -25.32 18.25
N GLY A 17 8.23 -26.42 17.51
CA GLY A 17 8.79 -27.65 18.02
C GLY A 17 10.30 -27.55 18.26
N PRO A 18 10.84 -28.40 19.15
CA PRO A 18 12.28 -28.42 19.45
C PRO A 18 13.13 -28.88 18.26
N SER A 19 12.56 -29.68 17.36
CA SER A 19 13.22 -30.19 16.15
C SER A 19 13.01 -29.32 14.91
N ALA A 20 12.28 -28.21 15.01
CA ALA A 20 11.98 -27.41 13.84
C ALA A 20 13.21 -26.67 13.31
N THR A 21 13.41 -26.74 12.00
CA THR A 21 14.51 -26.09 11.30
C THR A 21 13.97 -25.03 10.35
N TYR A 22 14.85 -24.18 9.84
CA TYR A 22 14.45 -23.21 8.83
C TYR A 22 14.01 -23.91 7.52
N GLU A 23 14.55 -25.08 7.21
CA GLU A 23 14.24 -25.83 5.99
C GLU A 23 12.76 -26.21 5.88
N THR A 24 12.11 -26.47 7.01
CA THR A 24 10.69 -26.82 7.08
C THR A 24 9.82 -25.67 7.56
N GLY A 25 10.34 -24.80 8.42
CA GLY A 25 9.60 -23.69 9.02
C GLY A 25 9.60 -22.39 8.23
N SER A 26 10.56 -22.17 7.32
CA SER A 26 10.57 -20.99 6.44
C SER A 26 9.88 -21.28 5.11
N LEU A 27 9.32 -20.23 4.50
CA LEU A 27 8.61 -20.33 3.23
C LEU A 27 9.53 -20.69 2.05
N ASP A 28 10.77 -20.24 2.09
CA ASP A 28 11.79 -20.33 1.05
C ASP A 28 12.90 -21.35 1.35
N ALA A 29 12.80 -22.04 2.50
CA ALA A 29 13.85 -22.91 3.03
C ALA A 29 15.18 -22.18 3.30
N ILE A 30 15.16 -20.85 3.48
CA ILE A 30 16.33 -20.04 3.81
C ILE A 30 16.43 -19.85 5.33
N ALA A 31 17.66 -19.70 5.83
CA ALA A 31 17.93 -19.44 7.23
C ALA A 31 17.10 -18.25 7.75
N TRP A 32 16.56 -18.37 8.96
CA TRP A 32 15.77 -17.29 9.55
C TRP A 32 16.60 -16.02 9.66
N VAL A 33 16.01 -14.89 9.27
CA VAL A 33 16.63 -13.56 9.38
C VAL A 33 17.00 -13.25 10.84
N ARG A 34 16.20 -13.74 11.79
CA ARG A 34 16.36 -13.54 13.24
C ARG A 34 16.26 -14.88 13.98
N PRO A 35 17.32 -15.72 13.93
CA PRO A 35 17.28 -17.04 14.56
C PRO A 35 17.20 -16.95 16.09
N ASP A 36 17.76 -15.88 16.67
CA ASP A 36 17.66 -15.52 18.09
C ASP A 36 16.20 -15.34 18.54
N ALA A 37 15.39 -14.66 17.73
CA ALA A 37 13.97 -14.44 18.03
C ALA A 37 13.18 -15.75 18.00
N ILE A 38 13.44 -16.63 17.02
CA ILE A 38 12.77 -17.93 16.92
C ILE A 38 13.12 -18.82 18.11
N LEU A 39 14.39 -18.85 18.52
CA LEU A 39 14.82 -19.59 19.71
C LEU A 39 14.13 -19.07 20.97
N ALA A 40 14.11 -17.76 21.19
CA ALA A 40 13.44 -17.16 22.34
C ALA A 40 11.94 -17.50 22.40
N ILE A 41 11.24 -17.46 21.25
CA ILE A 41 9.83 -17.86 21.17
C ILE A 41 9.65 -19.33 21.57
N ARG A 42 10.53 -20.23 21.13
CA ARG A 42 10.48 -21.66 21.47
C ARG A 42 10.71 -21.91 22.96
N GLU A 43 11.67 -21.23 23.57
CA GLU A 43 11.93 -21.32 25.01
C GLU A 43 10.77 -20.79 25.86
N MET A 44 10.01 -19.83 25.32
CA MET A 44 8.82 -19.29 25.96
C MET A 44 7.56 -20.09 25.67
N SER A 45 7.50 -20.84 24.56
CA SER A 45 6.33 -21.59 24.10
C SER A 45 5.66 -22.44 25.19
N PRO A 46 6.39 -23.19 26.05
CA PRO A 46 5.78 -23.95 27.15
C PRO A 46 5.01 -23.10 28.17
N ARG A 47 5.34 -21.80 28.28
CA ARG A 47 4.71 -20.83 29.19
C ARG A 47 3.61 -20.02 28.51
N LEU A 48 3.39 -20.22 27.21
CA LEU A 48 2.42 -19.48 26.39
C LEU A 48 1.36 -20.45 25.83
N PRO A 49 0.39 -20.89 26.65
CA PRO A 49 -0.61 -21.88 26.22
C PRO A 49 -1.45 -21.41 25.02
N ALA A 50 -1.61 -20.09 24.86
CA ALA A 50 -2.34 -19.50 23.74
C ALA A 50 -1.50 -19.36 22.45
N LEU A 51 -0.18 -19.56 22.49
CA LEU A 51 0.69 -19.31 21.34
C LEU A 51 0.30 -20.19 20.14
N ARG A 52 0.12 -21.49 20.37
CA ARG A 52 -0.28 -22.43 19.31
C ARG A 52 -1.64 -22.09 18.69
N PRO A 53 -2.74 -21.97 19.46
CA PRO A 53 -4.03 -21.64 18.86
C PRO A 53 -4.03 -20.25 18.20
N MET A 54 -3.29 -19.27 18.72
CA MET A 54 -3.14 -17.95 18.08
C MET A 54 -2.39 -18.04 16.74
N LEU A 55 -1.30 -18.81 16.69
CA LEU A 55 -0.55 -19.03 15.44
C LEU A 55 -1.44 -19.69 14.39
N ILE A 56 -2.19 -20.72 14.75
CA ILE A 56 -3.13 -21.39 13.84
C ILE A 56 -4.20 -20.41 13.34
N ALA A 57 -4.80 -19.62 14.23
CA ALA A 57 -5.82 -18.64 13.86
C ALA A 57 -5.25 -17.59 12.89
N PHE A 58 -4.04 -17.08 13.16
CA PHE A 58 -3.33 -16.19 12.27
C PHE A 58 -3.09 -16.83 10.90
N LEU A 59 -2.58 -18.07 10.85
CA LEU A 59 -2.29 -18.77 9.59
C LEU A 59 -3.56 -19.05 8.78
N LYS A 60 -4.69 -19.36 9.43
CA LYS A 60 -5.98 -19.52 8.74
C LYS A 60 -6.45 -18.22 8.09
N GLY A 61 -6.36 -17.10 8.81
CA GLY A 61 -6.65 -15.78 8.24
C GLY A 61 -5.70 -15.42 7.09
N ALA A 62 -4.39 -15.71 7.26
CA ALA A 62 -3.40 -15.49 6.22
C ALA A 62 -3.68 -16.33 4.97
N ALA A 63 -4.08 -17.61 5.11
CA ALA A 63 -4.49 -18.45 4.00
C ALA A 63 -5.66 -17.80 3.25
N GLU A 64 -6.76 -17.48 3.93
CA GLU A 64 -7.92 -16.83 3.31
C GLU A 64 -7.56 -15.54 2.54
N THR A 65 -6.64 -14.72 3.08
CA THR A 65 -6.16 -13.52 2.41
C THR A 65 -5.30 -13.83 1.19
N TRP A 66 -4.38 -14.80 1.29
CA TRP A 66 -3.56 -15.22 0.16
C TRP A 66 -4.40 -15.79 -0.99
N GLU A 67 -5.49 -16.48 -0.68
CA GLU A 67 -6.43 -16.99 -1.68
C GLU A 67 -7.02 -15.84 -2.49
N ARG A 68 -7.49 -14.78 -1.82
CA ARG A 68 -8.03 -13.58 -2.48
C ARG A 68 -6.97 -12.81 -3.26
N PHE A 69 -5.78 -12.61 -2.69
CA PHE A 69 -4.71 -11.83 -3.31
C PHE A 69 -4.00 -12.54 -4.47
N THR A 70 -4.23 -13.85 -4.64
CA THR A 70 -3.59 -14.62 -5.73
C THR A 70 -4.58 -15.08 -6.79
N GLU A 71 -5.85 -14.65 -6.71
CA GLU A 71 -6.89 -15.02 -7.65
C GLU A 71 -6.58 -14.53 -9.06
N GLU A 72 -6.16 -13.26 -9.19
CA GLU A 72 -5.76 -12.64 -10.46
C GLU A 72 -4.54 -13.30 -11.12
N PHE A 73 -3.70 -14.00 -10.34
CA PHE A 73 -2.51 -14.72 -10.80
C PHE A 73 -2.81 -16.20 -11.16
N ALA A 74 -4.02 -16.69 -10.91
CA ALA A 74 -4.38 -18.05 -11.29
C ALA A 74 -4.35 -18.23 -12.81
N ALA A 75 -4.19 -19.46 -13.29
CA ALA A 75 -4.24 -19.74 -14.73
C ALA A 75 -5.59 -19.28 -15.30
N GLY A 76 -5.56 -18.38 -16.28
CA GLY A 76 -6.77 -17.75 -16.83
C GLY A 76 -7.33 -16.57 -16.01
N GLY A 77 -6.64 -16.15 -14.95
CA GLY A 77 -6.90 -14.90 -14.25
C GLY A 77 -6.38 -13.68 -15.02
N GLU A 78 -6.78 -12.48 -14.59
CA GLU A 78 -6.51 -11.22 -15.30
C GLU A 78 -5.01 -10.99 -15.56
N ILE A 79 -4.15 -11.20 -14.56
CA ILE A 79 -2.70 -11.05 -14.71
C ILE A 79 -2.12 -12.18 -15.56
N SER A 80 -2.67 -13.40 -15.48
CA SER A 80 -2.23 -14.52 -16.32
C SER A 80 -2.59 -14.34 -17.80
N LEU A 81 -3.61 -13.56 -18.11
CA LEU A 81 -4.07 -13.28 -19.47
C LEU A 81 -3.53 -11.96 -20.04
N ALA A 82 -2.98 -11.10 -19.18
CA ALA A 82 -2.42 -9.83 -19.57
C ALA A 82 -1.26 -10.01 -20.56
N THR A 83 -1.26 -9.16 -21.58
CA THR A 83 -0.15 -9.03 -22.53
C THR A 83 1.06 -8.37 -21.88
N GLU A 84 2.25 -8.53 -22.48
CA GLU A 84 3.46 -7.83 -22.01
C GLU A 84 3.26 -6.31 -21.98
N ASP A 85 2.61 -5.73 -23.00
CA ASP A 85 2.30 -4.30 -23.07
C ASP A 85 1.39 -3.84 -21.92
N GLU A 86 0.39 -4.65 -21.53
CA GLU A 86 -0.50 -4.34 -20.41
C GLU A 86 0.25 -4.43 -19.07
N LEU A 87 1.12 -5.42 -18.89
CA LEU A 87 1.95 -5.55 -17.68
C LEU A 87 2.95 -4.39 -17.55
N ASP A 88 3.54 -3.94 -18.66
CA ASP A 88 4.44 -2.79 -18.69
C ASP A 88 3.70 -1.49 -18.36
N GLN A 89 2.48 -1.31 -18.86
CA GLN A 89 1.63 -0.16 -18.49
C GLN A 89 1.15 -0.21 -17.04
N ALA A 90 0.90 -1.41 -16.51
CA ALA A 90 0.50 -1.66 -15.14
C ALA A 90 1.70 -1.72 -14.17
N TRP A 91 2.91 -1.38 -14.62
CA TRP A 91 4.09 -1.43 -13.78
C TRP A 91 3.91 -0.56 -12.54
N MET A 92 3.98 -1.19 -11.38
CA MET A 92 4.00 -0.54 -10.08
C MET A 92 5.25 -0.97 -9.32
N MET A 93 5.76 -0.10 -8.45
CA MET A 93 6.83 -0.49 -7.55
C MET A 93 6.40 -1.67 -6.67
N SER A 94 7.31 -2.62 -6.48
CA SER A 94 7.08 -3.82 -5.66
C SER A 94 6.76 -3.52 -4.18
N THR A 95 7.01 -2.29 -3.73
CA THR A 95 6.65 -1.82 -2.40
C THR A 95 5.88 -0.51 -2.49
N ASN A 96 4.89 -0.35 -1.62
CA ASN A 96 4.08 0.87 -1.53
C ASN A 96 4.78 1.99 -0.73
N GLY A 97 6.06 1.82 -0.37
CA GLY A 97 6.76 2.71 0.55
C GLY A 97 6.86 4.16 0.06
N ALA A 98 7.03 4.38 -1.25
CA ALA A 98 7.04 5.74 -1.80
C ALA A 98 5.67 6.42 -1.71
N ASN A 99 4.59 5.68 -1.98
CA ASN A 99 3.23 6.19 -1.85
C ASN A 99 2.88 6.46 -0.38
N GLU A 100 3.28 5.58 0.54
CA GLU A 100 3.14 5.78 1.98
C GLU A 100 3.92 7.00 2.47
N GLY A 101 5.15 7.18 1.97
CA GLY A 101 5.98 8.35 2.22
C GLY A 101 5.33 9.64 1.71
N ALA A 102 4.81 9.62 0.48
CA ALA A 102 4.09 10.75 -0.11
C ALA A 102 2.82 11.09 0.67
N LEU A 103 2.04 10.09 1.08
CA LEU A 103 0.86 10.25 1.93
C LEU A 103 1.23 10.83 3.30
N GLY A 104 2.30 10.34 3.91
CA GLY A 104 2.84 10.87 5.17
C GLY A 104 3.24 12.33 5.04
N ALA A 105 3.95 12.69 3.96
CA ALA A 105 4.33 14.07 3.67
C ALA A 105 3.11 14.96 3.45
N TYR A 106 2.11 14.50 2.69
CA TYR A 106 0.85 15.21 2.48
C TYR A 106 0.14 15.50 3.80
N ARG A 107 0.02 14.50 4.69
CA ARG A 107 -0.64 14.68 6.00
C ARG A 107 0.05 15.74 6.86
N LEU A 108 1.39 15.75 6.89
CA LEU A 108 2.14 16.77 7.62
C LEU A 108 1.98 18.15 6.99
N TRP A 109 1.99 18.23 5.66
CA TRP A 109 1.80 19.46 4.91
C TRP A 109 0.40 20.05 5.14
N ALA A 110 -0.65 19.24 5.06
CA ALA A 110 -2.04 19.66 5.24
C ALA A 110 -2.28 20.21 6.64
N ARG A 111 -1.65 19.63 7.67
CA ARG A 111 -1.71 20.16 9.04
C ARG A 111 -1.08 21.55 9.17
N ARG A 112 -0.02 21.84 8.42
CA ARG A 112 0.66 23.14 8.41
C ARG A 112 -0.04 24.15 7.49
N ASN A 113 -0.77 23.67 6.49
CA ASN A 113 -1.46 24.47 5.49
C ASN A 113 -2.96 24.11 5.50
N PRO A 114 -3.73 24.55 6.51
CA PRO A 114 -5.14 24.15 6.66
C PRO A 114 -6.04 24.67 5.53
N HIS A 115 -5.63 25.74 4.85
CA HIS A 115 -6.29 26.26 3.65
C HIS A 115 -5.65 25.76 2.35
N GLY A 116 -4.62 24.91 2.44
CA GLY A 116 -3.94 24.33 1.30
C GLY A 116 -4.79 23.25 0.66
N THR A 117 -4.93 23.31 -0.66
CA THR A 117 -5.67 22.32 -1.43
C THR A 117 -4.76 21.18 -1.88
N GLN A 118 -5.32 20.00 -2.16
CA GLN A 118 -4.50 18.87 -2.66
C GLN A 118 -3.91 19.17 -4.04
N ALA A 119 -4.61 19.91 -4.91
CA ALA A 119 -4.01 20.37 -6.16
C ALA A 119 -2.77 21.24 -5.93
N TYR A 120 -2.83 22.14 -4.94
CA TYR A 120 -1.68 22.99 -4.61
C TYR A 120 -0.52 22.18 -4.02
N PHE A 121 -0.78 21.21 -3.15
CA PHE A 121 0.26 20.28 -2.66
C PHE A 121 0.93 19.54 -3.82
N ASN A 122 0.13 18.97 -4.74
CA ASN A 122 0.62 18.24 -5.90
C ASN A 122 1.43 19.15 -6.83
N ALA A 123 0.99 20.38 -7.07
CA ALA A 123 1.71 21.36 -7.87
C ALA A 123 3.06 21.72 -7.23
N GLN A 124 3.10 21.95 -5.91
CA GLN A 124 4.34 22.22 -5.18
C GLN A 124 5.30 21.03 -5.24
N LYS A 125 4.80 19.80 -5.09
CA LYS A 125 5.63 18.59 -5.19
C LYS A 125 6.21 18.42 -6.58
N LYS A 126 5.39 18.50 -7.63
CA LYS A 126 5.86 18.44 -9.01
C LYS A 126 6.88 19.53 -9.31
N HIS A 127 6.64 20.76 -8.85
CA HIS A 127 7.55 21.88 -9.06
C HIS A 127 8.94 21.59 -8.47
N ASN A 128 8.97 21.04 -7.25
CA ASN A 128 10.22 20.76 -6.53
C ASN A 128 10.94 19.50 -7.06
N ASP A 129 10.18 18.44 -7.36
CA ASP A 129 10.74 17.15 -7.74
C ASP A 129 11.21 17.13 -9.21
N ASN A 130 10.62 17.97 -10.08
CA ASN A 130 10.95 18.03 -11.52
C ASN A 130 11.88 19.20 -11.89
N ASP A 131 12.44 19.93 -10.92
CA ASP A 131 13.22 21.16 -11.17
C ASP A 131 12.50 22.14 -12.11
N THR A 132 11.19 22.34 -11.89
CA THR A 132 10.40 23.23 -12.74
C THR A 132 10.90 24.67 -12.67
N ALA A 133 11.49 25.08 -11.54
CA ALA A 133 12.13 26.39 -11.42
C ALA A 133 13.30 26.55 -12.39
N GLY A 134 14.24 25.60 -12.44
CA GLY A 134 15.36 25.64 -13.37
C GLY A 134 14.91 25.62 -14.83
N PHE A 135 13.91 24.81 -15.16
CA PHE A 135 13.31 24.81 -16.49
C PHE A 135 12.69 26.18 -16.87
N MET A 136 11.93 26.78 -15.96
CA MET A 136 11.33 28.10 -16.19
C MET A 136 12.40 29.17 -16.36
N GLU A 137 13.45 29.18 -15.53
CA GLU A 137 14.55 30.14 -15.65
C GLU A 137 15.30 30.01 -16.99
N ALA A 138 15.50 28.78 -17.48
CA ALA A 138 16.21 28.53 -18.72
C ALA A 138 15.37 28.82 -19.98
N MET A 139 14.05 28.59 -19.93
CA MET A 139 13.21 28.50 -21.13
C MET A 139 12.10 29.55 -21.22
N PHE A 140 11.71 30.20 -20.11
CA PHE A 140 10.60 31.15 -20.13
C PHE A 140 11.09 32.55 -20.47
N ASP A 141 10.32 33.21 -21.33
CA ASP A 141 10.32 34.67 -21.44
C ASP A 141 9.13 35.27 -20.65
N ASP A 142 9.01 36.60 -20.70
CA ASP A 142 7.93 37.32 -20.01
C ASP A 142 6.53 36.91 -20.51
N LEU A 143 6.39 36.51 -21.78
CA LEU A 143 5.12 36.05 -22.35
C LEU A 143 4.75 34.68 -21.80
N CYS A 144 5.70 33.75 -21.71
CA CYS A 144 5.51 32.45 -21.06
C CYS A 144 5.07 32.63 -19.60
N HIS A 145 5.73 33.49 -18.84
CA HIS A 145 5.33 33.78 -17.46
C HIS A 145 3.94 34.41 -17.35
N SER A 146 3.59 35.33 -18.26
CA SER A 146 2.25 35.92 -18.31
C SER A 146 1.19 34.87 -18.61
N HIS A 147 1.45 34.01 -19.60
CA HIS A 147 0.55 32.95 -20.02
C HIS A 147 0.28 31.93 -18.91
N VAL A 148 1.33 31.38 -18.29
CA VAL A 148 1.14 30.39 -17.20
C VAL A 148 0.42 30.98 -15.99
N ARG A 149 0.67 32.26 -15.65
CA ARG A 149 -0.09 32.96 -14.60
C ARG A 149 -1.55 33.20 -14.98
N HIS A 150 -1.86 33.36 -16.27
CA HIS A 150 -3.23 33.44 -16.76
C HIS A 150 -3.92 32.08 -16.64
N GLU A 151 -3.29 31.02 -17.13
CA GLU A 151 -3.82 29.65 -17.06
C GLU A 151 -4.04 29.17 -15.61
N ALA A 152 -3.09 29.47 -14.71
CA ALA A 152 -3.26 29.15 -13.29
C ALA A 152 -4.51 29.81 -12.68
N ARG A 153 -4.78 31.08 -13.03
CA ARG A 153 -5.99 31.78 -12.57
C ARG A 153 -7.25 31.21 -13.19
N ASN A 154 -7.22 30.80 -14.46
CA ASN A 154 -8.36 30.13 -15.10
C ASN A 154 -8.67 28.80 -14.42
N LEU A 155 -7.63 28.04 -14.06
CA LEU A 155 -7.76 26.79 -13.33
C LEU A 155 -8.33 27.01 -11.92
N ASP A 156 -7.85 28.01 -11.18
CA ASP A 156 -8.39 28.34 -9.85
C ASP A 156 -9.86 28.78 -9.94
N ASN A 157 -10.19 29.58 -10.96
CA ASN A 157 -11.56 30.04 -11.21
C ASN A 157 -12.51 28.91 -11.67
N SER A 158 -11.99 27.78 -12.15
CA SER A 158 -12.83 26.64 -12.56
C SER A 158 -13.56 25.97 -11.39
N GLY A 159 -13.14 26.22 -10.15
CA GLY A 159 -13.72 25.59 -8.97
C GLY A 159 -13.45 24.09 -8.86
N HIS A 160 -12.48 23.56 -9.61
CA HIS A 160 -12.15 22.13 -9.65
C HIS A 160 -11.91 21.52 -8.26
N GLU A 161 -11.23 22.24 -7.35
CA GLU A 161 -11.03 21.78 -5.97
C GLU A 161 -12.33 21.72 -5.17
N SER A 162 -13.24 22.69 -5.38
CA SER A 162 -14.56 22.66 -4.74
C SER A 162 -15.39 21.48 -5.24
N LEU A 163 -15.32 21.17 -6.53
CA LEU A 163 -15.97 19.99 -7.10
C LEU A 163 -15.38 18.71 -6.52
N ARG A 164 -14.05 18.60 -6.44
CA ARG A 164 -13.40 17.42 -5.87
C ARG A 164 -13.80 17.19 -4.42
N HIS A 165 -13.75 18.24 -3.59
CA HIS A 165 -14.17 18.13 -2.18
C HIS A 165 -15.64 17.73 -2.02
N LYS A 166 -16.52 18.21 -2.91
CA LYS A 166 -17.92 17.78 -2.93
C LYS A 166 -18.04 16.29 -3.24
N LEU A 167 -17.35 15.81 -4.27
CA LEU A 167 -17.35 14.40 -4.67
C LEU A 167 -16.76 13.49 -3.58
N GLU A 168 -15.66 13.90 -2.94
CA GLU A 168 -15.06 13.20 -1.80
C GLU A 168 -16.07 13.07 -0.65
N THR A 169 -16.75 14.17 -0.31
CA THR A 169 -17.77 14.17 0.75
C THR A 169 -18.95 13.26 0.42
N GLU A 170 -19.46 13.32 -0.81
CA GLU A 170 -20.57 12.47 -1.27
C GLU A 170 -20.20 10.99 -1.24
N HIS A 171 -18.98 10.66 -1.67
CA HIS A 171 -18.45 9.29 -1.61
C HIS A 171 -18.34 8.79 -0.17
N ASP A 172 -17.76 9.60 0.74
CA ASP A 172 -17.59 9.23 2.15
C ASP A 172 -18.95 8.97 2.83
N ILE A 173 -19.97 9.78 2.51
CA ILE A 173 -21.34 9.58 2.99
C ILE A 173 -21.91 8.25 2.46
N ALA A 174 -21.76 7.97 1.17
CA ALA A 174 -22.26 6.74 0.56
C ALA A 174 -21.60 5.49 1.17
N VAL A 175 -20.28 5.51 1.37
CA VAL A 175 -19.53 4.42 2.01
C VAL A 175 -19.98 4.23 3.46
N ALA A 176 -20.22 5.32 4.20
CA ALA A 176 -20.72 5.22 5.57
C ALA A 176 -22.13 4.60 5.64
N GLN A 177 -23.01 4.95 4.71
CA GLN A 177 -24.35 4.37 4.60
C GLN A 177 -24.31 2.88 4.25
N GLN A 178 -23.48 2.50 3.28
CA GLN A 178 -23.30 1.10 2.90
C GLN A 178 -22.81 0.27 4.09
N ARG A 179 -21.77 0.73 4.80
CA ARG A 179 -21.25 0.04 5.99
C ARG A 179 -22.30 -0.08 7.10
N ALA A 180 -23.14 0.94 7.30
CA ALA A 180 -24.22 0.87 8.26
C ALA A 180 -25.29 -0.16 7.88
N SER A 181 -25.58 -0.32 6.58
CA SER A 181 -26.52 -1.32 6.08
C SER A 181 -25.99 -2.75 6.15
N GLU A 182 -24.68 -2.95 5.97
CA GLU A 182 -24.03 -4.26 6.06
C GLU A 182 -23.89 -4.75 7.52
N ALA A 183 -23.94 -3.83 8.48
CA ALA A 183 -23.85 -4.11 9.91
C ALA A 183 -25.22 -4.35 10.59
N ALA A 184 -26.34 -4.12 9.88
CA ALA A 184 -27.72 -4.26 10.37
C ALA A 184 -28.34 -5.60 9.94
#